data_AF-A0A8S4S9U0-F1
#
_entry.id   AF-A0A8S4S9U0-F1
#
_cell.length_a   1.000
_cell.length_b   1.000
_cell.length_c   1.000
_cell.angle_alpha   90.00
_cell.angle_beta   90.00
_cell.angle_gamma   90.00
#
_symmetry.space_group_name_H-M   'P 1'
#
loop_
_entity.id
_entity.type
_entity.pdbx_description
1 polymer ?
#
loop_
_entity_poly.entity_id
_entity_poly.type
_entity_poly.pdbx_seq_one_letter_code
_entity_poly.pdbx_strand_id
1 'polypeptide(L)'
;MPKALKNHHEGIQYHKIRKGNEPGCYQLHRPSQCRLKFPLTNQPIHKCEEPEHQYTMVPQDGGWRTLMVPKAEPNLYPAVMPKNEYDRLKKQAKIVTQEEQLQAMHAQEAAIQKAAKESEARKQKLKQQLKPQPGAEAASGTADPELDGPDQAAHTLSRAEILRANNMQGPRLCNRIILASKCHAIRDAQISEKDLIKKELDEEEKR
;
A
#
# COMPACT_ATOMS: atom_id res chain seq x y z
N MET A 1 -10.87 -13.75 -63.93
CA MET A 1 -10.30 -12.60 -63.20
C MET A 1 -11.39 -12.00 -62.32
N PRO A 2 -11.38 -12.20 -61.00
CA PRO A 2 -12.37 -11.57 -60.13
C PRO A 2 -12.16 -10.04 -60.15
N LYS A 3 -13.26 -9.30 -60.36
CA LYS A 3 -13.27 -7.83 -60.46
C LYS A 3 -12.87 -7.22 -59.11
N ALA A 4 -11.89 -6.33 -59.12
CA ALA A 4 -11.48 -5.58 -57.94
C ALA A 4 -12.66 -4.79 -57.37
N LEU A 5 -13.00 -5.04 -56.11
CA LEU A 5 -14.00 -4.26 -55.36
C LEU A 5 -13.47 -2.83 -55.20
N LYS A 6 -14.31 -1.84 -55.53
CA LYS A 6 -13.98 -0.42 -55.30
C LYS A 6 -13.81 -0.21 -53.81
N ASN A 7 -12.63 0.28 -53.41
CA ASN A 7 -12.39 0.71 -52.04
C ASN A 7 -13.25 1.94 -51.77
N HIS A 8 -14.30 1.77 -50.96
CA HIS A 8 -15.19 2.86 -50.52
C HIS A 8 -14.51 3.93 -49.65
N HIS A 9 -13.19 3.79 -49.49
CA HIS A 9 -12.32 4.64 -48.71
C HIS A 9 -11.43 5.57 -49.57
N GLU A 10 -11.43 5.42 -50.90
CA GLU A 10 -10.74 6.34 -51.81
C GLU A 10 -11.48 7.67 -51.91
N GLY A 11 -10.89 8.73 -51.36
CA GLY A 11 -11.38 10.11 -51.50
C GLY A 11 -11.82 10.80 -50.21
N ILE A 12 -11.88 10.09 -49.08
CA ILE A 12 -12.23 10.71 -47.79
C ILE A 12 -10.96 11.32 -47.16
N GLN A 13 -11.03 12.60 -46.78
CA GLN A 13 -9.88 13.44 -46.36
C GLN A 13 -9.16 13.02 -45.06
N TYR A 14 -9.44 11.85 -44.47
CA TYR A 14 -8.84 11.44 -43.18
C TYR A 14 -7.34 11.17 -43.20
N HIS A 15 -6.72 11.04 -44.38
CA HIS A 15 -5.27 10.83 -44.48
C HIS A 15 -4.41 12.10 -44.25
N LYS A 16 -5.03 13.27 -44.02
CA LYS A 16 -4.31 14.53 -43.77
C LYS A 16 -4.38 15.04 -42.32
N ILE A 17 -4.56 14.18 -41.32
CA ILE A 17 -4.72 14.61 -39.92
C ILE A 17 -3.46 14.28 -39.11
N ARG A 18 -2.88 15.31 -38.46
CA ARG A 18 -1.70 15.19 -37.59
C ARG A 18 -2.00 14.28 -36.39
N LYS A 19 -1.12 13.30 -36.15
CA LYS A 19 -1.13 12.45 -34.95
C LYS A 19 -0.81 13.31 -33.72
N GLY A 20 -1.57 13.16 -32.64
CA GLY A 20 -1.28 13.78 -31.35
C GLY A 20 -0.04 13.19 -30.70
N ASN A 21 0.68 13.99 -29.89
CA ASN A 21 2.01 13.66 -29.34
C ASN A 21 1.99 13.02 -27.94
N GLU A 22 0.84 12.61 -27.40
CA GLU A 22 0.76 12.00 -26.05
C GLU A 22 0.74 10.47 -26.11
N PRO A 23 1.52 9.77 -25.25
CA PRO A 23 1.58 8.32 -25.23
C PRO A 23 0.23 7.72 -24.78
N GLY A 24 -0.33 6.85 -25.62
CA GLY A 24 -1.60 6.15 -25.37
C GLY A 24 -2.78 6.58 -26.27
N CYS A 25 -2.63 7.65 -27.06
CA CYS A 25 -3.69 8.13 -27.95
C CYS A 25 -3.50 7.61 -29.39
N TYR A 26 -4.09 6.45 -29.71
CA TYR A 26 -4.12 5.89 -31.07
C TYR A 26 -5.34 6.33 -31.89
N GLN A 27 -5.98 7.47 -31.56
CA GLN A 27 -7.27 7.85 -32.14
C GLN A 27 -7.14 9.07 -33.06
N LEU A 28 -7.64 8.93 -34.29
CA LEU A 28 -7.63 9.93 -35.37
C LEU A 28 -8.43 11.22 -35.02
N HIS A 29 -9.21 11.22 -33.95
CA HIS A 29 -9.95 12.36 -33.38
C HIS A 29 -10.40 12.03 -31.95
N ARG A 30 -10.84 13.04 -31.17
CA ARG A 30 -11.38 12.84 -29.82
C ARG A 30 -12.82 12.30 -29.87
N PRO A 31 -13.23 11.41 -28.92
CA PRO A 31 -14.62 10.93 -28.79
C PRO A 31 -15.70 12.02 -28.86
N SER A 32 -15.44 13.19 -28.26
CA SER A 32 -16.35 14.34 -28.25
C SER A 32 -16.60 14.96 -29.63
N GLN A 33 -15.72 14.68 -30.60
CA GLN A 33 -15.79 15.18 -31.98
C GLN A 33 -16.35 14.14 -32.95
N CYS A 34 -16.63 12.92 -32.48
CA CYS A 34 -17.20 11.86 -33.30
C CYS A 34 -18.72 11.81 -33.14
N ARG A 35 -19.44 11.99 -34.25
CA ARG A 35 -20.92 11.85 -34.29
C ARG A 35 -21.37 10.54 -34.95
N LEU A 36 -20.45 9.60 -35.18
CA LEU A 36 -20.76 8.33 -35.82
C LEU A 36 -21.51 7.41 -34.85
N LYS A 37 -22.56 6.76 -35.36
CA LYS A 37 -23.39 5.80 -34.64
C LYS A 37 -23.27 4.42 -35.28
N PHE A 38 -23.34 3.37 -34.48
CA PHE A 38 -23.43 2.00 -34.97
C PHE A 38 -24.68 1.85 -35.84
N PRO A 39 -24.57 1.35 -37.08
CA PRO A 39 -25.71 1.27 -37.99
C PRO A 39 -26.88 0.41 -37.48
N LEU A 40 -26.59 -0.59 -36.66
CA LEU A 40 -27.58 -1.55 -36.18
C LEU A 40 -28.34 -1.07 -34.93
N THR A 41 -27.64 -0.39 -34.02
CA THR A 41 -28.21 0.04 -32.72
C THR A 41 -28.48 1.53 -32.66
N ASN A 42 -28.04 2.30 -33.65
CA ASN A 42 -28.04 3.78 -33.66
C ASN A 42 -27.37 4.40 -32.41
N GLN A 43 -26.52 3.64 -31.72
CA GLN A 43 -25.77 4.10 -30.55
C GLN A 43 -24.44 4.73 -30.97
N PRO A 44 -23.98 5.80 -30.31
CA PRO A 44 -22.68 6.40 -30.62
C PRO A 44 -21.54 5.39 -30.45
N ILE A 45 -20.58 5.39 -31.37
CA ILE A 45 -19.46 4.43 -31.36
C ILE A 45 -18.51 4.70 -30.19
N HIS A 46 -18.45 5.95 -29.72
CA HIS A 46 -17.65 6.32 -28.56
C HIS A 46 -18.54 6.57 -27.34
N LYS A 47 -18.08 6.11 -26.17
CA LYS A 47 -18.63 6.47 -24.87
C LYS A 47 -18.27 7.92 -24.57
N CYS A 48 -19.14 8.87 -24.92
CA CYS A 48 -19.05 10.23 -24.39
C CYS A 48 -19.48 10.16 -22.94
N GLU A 49 -18.52 10.08 -22.02
CA GLU A 49 -18.81 10.08 -20.58
C GLU A 49 -19.28 11.49 -20.19
N GLU A 50 -20.57 11.66 -19.98
CA GLU A 50 -21.06 12.81 -19.22
C GLU A 50 -20.60 12.65 -17.76
N PRO A 51 -20.17 13.72 -17.08
CA PRO A 51 -19.66 13.61 -15.72
C PRO A 51 -20.73 13.02 -14.79
N GLU A 52 -20.36 11.98 -14.06
CA GLU A 52 -21.25 11.19 -13.18
C GLU A 52 -21.81 12.00 -11.99
N HIS A 53 -21.25 13.18 -11.71
CA HIS A 53 -21.50 13.94 -10.49
C HIS A 53 -22.06 15.33 -10.78
N GLN A 54 -23.01 15.77 -9.96
CA GLN A 54 -23.48 17.15 -9.94
C GLN A 54 -22.85 17.88 -8.75
N TYR A 55 -22.36 19.09 -9.00
CA TYR A 55 -21.86 19.95 -7.94
C TYR A 55 -22.99 20.84 -7.45
N THR A 56 -23.27 20.80 -6.14
CA THR A 56 -24.24 21.67 -5.50
C THR A 56 -23.53 22.52 -4.45
N MET A 57 -23.85 23.82 -4.42
CA MET A 57 -23.28 24.75 -3.47
C MET A 57 -24.13 24.78 -2.20
N VAL A 58 -23.50 24.57 -1.05
CA VAL A 58 -24.16 24.66 0.26
C VAL A 58 -23.54 25.81 1.04
N PRO A 59 -24.33 26.71 1.66
CA PRO A 59 -23.80 27.82 2.44
C PRO A 59 -23.14 27.32 3.73
N GLN A 60 -21.98 27.88 4.07
CA GLN A 60 -21.29 27.71 5.36
C GLN A 60 -20.83 29.09 5.87
N ASP A 61 -20.51 29.18 7.17
CA ASP A 61 -20.11 30.45 7.78
C ASP A 61 -18.89 31.05 7.07
N GLY A 62 -19.11 32.16 6.37
CA GLY A 62 -18.09 32.87 5.60
C GLY A 62 -17.96 32.48 4.12
N GLY A 63 -18.81 31.60 3.57
CA GLY A 63 -18.78 31.31 2.13
C GLY A 63 -19.67 30.17 1.63
N TRP A 64 -19.40 29.71 0.42
CA TRP A 64 -20.10 28.59 -0.21
C TRP A 64 -19.15 27.41 -0.37
N ARG A 65 -19.57 26.23 0.10
CA ARG A 65 -18.83 24.99 -0.12
C ARG A 65 -19.44 24.23 -1.30
N THR A 66 -18.62 23.87 -2.27
CA THR A 66 -19.02 22.98 -3.37
C THR A 66 -19.00 21.53 -2.88
N LEU A 67 -20.16 20.88 -2.85
CA LEU A 67 -20.30 19.47 -2.52
C LEU A 67 -20.60 18.66 -3.79
N MET A 68 -19.95 17.50 -3.90
CA MET A 68 -20.22 16.52 -4.93
C MET A 68 -21.44 15.70 -4.50
N VAL A 69 -22.55 15.82 -5.22
CA VAL A 69 -23.81 15.13 -4.93
C VAL A 69 -24.13 14.16 -6.09
N PRO A 70 -24.57 12.93 -5.81
CA PRO A 70 -25.09 12.03 -6.84
C PRO A 70 -26.26 12.69 -7.59
N LYS A 71 -26.33 12.55 -8.93
CA LYS A 71 -27.41 13.14 -9.74
C LYS A 71 -28.79 12.63 -9.28
N ALA A 72 -29.79 13.51 -9.33
CA ALA A 72 -31.18 13.17 -9.01
C ALA A 72 -31.88 12.39 -10.13
N GLU A 73 -31.37 12.47 -11.37
CA GLU A 73 -31.89 11.67 -12.48
C GLU A 73 -31.48 10.20 -12.31
N PRO A 74 -32.41 9.24 -12.50
CA PRO A 74 -32.11 7.83 -12.32
C PRO A 74 -30.99 7.42 -13.27
N ASN A 75 -30.01 6.68 -12.74
CA ASN A 75 -28.91 6.12 -13.52
C ASN A 75 -29.50 5.38 -14.74
N LEU A 76 -29.04 5.74 -15.93
CA LEU A 76 -29.48 5.15 -17.19
C LEU A 76 -29.31 3.61 -17.19
N TYR A 77 -28.38 3.11 -16.36
CA TYR A 77 -28.16 1.69 -16.10
C TYR A 77 -28.47 1.36 -14.63
N PRO A 78 -29.60 0.71 -14.32
CA PRO A 78 -29.85 0.24 -12.96
C PRO A 78 -28.82 -0.83 -12.57
N ALA A 79 -28.11 -0.63 -11.46
CA ALA A 79 -27.26 -1.65 -10.88
C ALA A 79 -28.16 -2.74 -10.26
N VAL A 80 -28.27 -3.88 -10.94
CA VAL A 80 -29.03 -5.03 -10.44
C VAL A 80 -28.16 -5.81 -9.46
N MET A 81 -28.43 -5.65 -8.16
CA MET A 81 -27.73 -6.39 -7.10
C MET A 81 -28.54 -7.64 -6.69
N PRO A 82 -27.89 -8.80 -6.52
CA PRO A 82 -28.55 -9.98 -5.98
C PRO A 82 -29.02 -9.74 -4.54
N LYS A 83 -30.23 -10.19 -4.21
CA LYS A 83 -30.87 -9.96 -2.89
C LYS A 83 -30.01 -10.37 -1.70
N ASN A 84 -29.25 -11.47 -1.84
CA ASN A 84 -28.34 -11.95 -0.80
C ASN A 84 -27.25 -10.93 -0.46
N GLU A 85 -26.73 -10.22 -1.46
CA GLU A 85 -25.70 -9.21 -1.27
C GLU A 85 -26.28 -7.93 -0.66
N TYR A 86 -27.49 -7.55 -1.09
CA TYR A 86 -28.23 -6.46 -0.47
C TYR A 86 -28.48 -6.70 1.01
N ASP A 87 -28.96 -7.90 1.38
CA ASP A 87 -29.24 -8.25 2.77
C ASP A 87 -27.96 -8.33 3.63
N ARG A 88 -26.83 -8.75 3.05
CA ARG A 88 -25.51 -8.72 3.72
C ARG A 88 -25.10 -7.28 4.04
N LEU A 89 -25.15 -6.39 3.04
CA LEU A 89 -24.78 -4.99 3.20
C LEU A 89 -25.72 -4.28 4.19
N LYS A 90 -27.02 -4.59 4.16
CA LYS A 90 -28.00 -4.04 5.09
C LYS A 90 -27.73 -4.44 6.54
N LYS A 91 -27.28 -5.68 6.79
CA LYS A 91 -26.87 -6.13 8.13
C LYS A 91 -25.60 -5.45 8.62
N GLN A 92 -24.65 -5.17 7.71
CA GLN A 92 -23.39 -4.48 8.03
C GLN A 92 -23.60 -2.98 8.25
N ALA A 93 -24.55 -2.37 7.54
CA ALA A 93 -24.89 -0.96 7.64
C ALA A 93 -25.77 -0.62 8.88
N LYS A 94 -25.68 -1.41 9.96
CA LYS A 94 -26.36 -1.05 11.21
C LYS A 94 -25.64 0.17 11.80
N ILE A 95 -26.33 1.29 11.85
CA ILE A 95 -25.85 2.52 12.50
C ILE A 95 -25.90 2.28 14.01
N VAL A 96 -24.74 2.11 14.63
CA VAL A 96 -24.61 1.93 16.08
C VAL A 96 -24.82 3.27 16.76
N THR A 97 -25.80 3.35 17.65
CA THR A 97 -26.04 4.55 18.46
C THR A 97 -24.94 4.74 19.50
N GLN A 98 -24.75 5.95 20.02
CA GLN A 98 -23.71 6.21 21.03
C GLN A 98 -23.88 5.34 22.29
N GLU A 99 -25.14 5.09 22.69
CA GLU A 99 -25.47 4.23 23.83
C GLU A 99 -25.06 2.76 23.59
N GLU A 100 -25.30 2.23 22.39
CA GLU A 100 -24.87 0.87 22.02
C GLU A 100 -23.33 0.74 22.03
N GLN A 101 -22.60 1.78 21.62
CA GLN A 101 -21.14 1.79 21.68
C GLN A 101 -20.61 1.77 23.11
N LEU A 102 -21.19 2.59 23.99
CA LEU A 102 -20.80 2.63 25.40
C LEU A 102 -21.10 1.30 26.10
N GLN A 103 -22.26 0.70 25.82
CA GLN A 103 -22.61 -0.62 26.36
C GLN A 103 -21.64 -1.71 25.88
N ALA A 104 -21.24 -1.69 24.61
CA ALA A 104 -20.25 -2.63 24.07
C ALA A 104 -18.87 -2.46 24.73
N MET A 105 -18.42 -1.22 24.95
CA MET A 105 -17.19 -0.94 25.69
C MET A 105 -17.24 -1.47 27.13
N HIS A 106 -18.30 -1.16 27.87
CA HIS A 106 -18.46 -1.65 29.24
C HIS A 106 -18.54 -3.18 29.32
N ALA A 107 -19.21 -3.82 28.36
CA ALA A 107 -19.26 -5.28 28.29
C ALA A 107 -17.87 -5.88 28.03
N GLN A 108 -17.07 -5.26 27.17
CA GLN A 108 -15.69 -5.68 26.89
C GLN A 108 -14.79 -5.50 28.11
N GLU A 109 -14.86 -4.35 28.77
CA GLU A 109 -14.12 -4.08 30.01
C GLU A 109 -14.49 -5.08 31.11
N ALA A 110 -15.79 -5.35 31.30
CA ALA A 110 -16.27 -6.32 32.28
C ALA A 110 -15.76 -7.75 31.97
N ALA A 111 -15.71 -8.13 30.70
CA ALA A 111 -15.17 -9.43 30.28
C ALA A 111 -13.65 -9.53 30.57
N ILE A 112 -12.89 -8.49 30.27
CA ILE A 112 -11.45 -8.42 30.57
C ILE A 112 -11.21 -8.50 32.08
N GLN A 113 -11.95 -7.71 32.87
CA GLN A 113 -11.83 -7.72 34.33
C GLN A 113 -12.19 -9.08 34.92
N LYS A 114 -13.22 -9.75 34.39
CA LYS A 114 -13.60 -11.10 34.82
C LYS A 114 -12.49 -12.11 34.52
N ALA A 115 -11.93 -12.09 33.31
CA ALA A 115 -10.83 -12.97 32.93
C ALA A 115 -9.56 -12.71 33.77
N ALA A 116 -9.25 -11.45 34.07
CA ALA A 116 -8.13 -11.08 34.94
C ALA A 116 -8.33 -11.61 36.36
N LYS A 117 -9.51 -11.43 36.95
CA LYS A 117 -9.85 -11.95 38.30
C LYS A 117 -9.79 -13.48 38.36
N GLU A 118 -10.29 -14.17 37.33
CA GLU A 118 -10.22 -15.63 37.25
C GLU A 118 -8.76 -16.13 37.15
N SER A 119 -7.93 -15.44 36.37
CA SER A 119 -6.49 -15.73 36.26
C SER A 119 -5.75 -15.49 37.59
N GLU A 120 -6.01 -14.37 38.25
CA GLU A 120 -5.43 -14.06 39.56
C GLU A 120 -5.84 -15.07 40.62
N ALA A 121 -7.13 -15.45 40.68
CA ALA A 121 -7.61 -16.46 41.61
C ALA A 121 -6.94 -17.82 41.37
N ARG A 122 -6.72 -18.20 40.10
CA ARG A 122 -5.97 -19.41 39.74
C ARG A 122 -4.51 -19.32 40.17
N LYS A 123 -3.85 -18.18 39.94
CA LYS A 123 -2.45 -17.94 40.35
C LYS A 123 -2.29 -17.99 41.88
N GLN A 124 -3.24 -17.42 42.62
CA GLN A 124 -3.25 -17.46 44.08
C GLN A 124 -3.46 -18.87 44.62
N LYS A 125 -4.40 -19.64 44.06
CA LYS A 125 -4.60 -21.05 44.42
C LYS A 125 -3.33 -21.88 44.17
N LEU A 126 -2.68 -21.68 43.03
CA LEU A 126 -1.42 -22.36 42.70
C LEU A 126 -0.30 -21.98 43.69
N LYS A 127 -0.17 -20.69 44.02
CA LYS A 127 0.81 -20.18 44.99
C LYS A 127 0.59 -20.74 46.40
N GLN A 128 -0.66 -20.95 46.81
CA GLN A 128 -0.98 -21.56 48.10
C GLN A 128 -0.72 -23.07 48.14
N GLN A 129 -0.91 -23.77 47.01
CA GLN A 129 -0.68 -25.22 46.90
C GLN A 129 0.79 -25.59 46.72
N LEU A 130 1.58 -24.71 46.10
CA LEU A 130 3.03 -24.82 46.04
C LEU A 130 3.61 -24.48 47.42
N LYS A 131 3.93 -25.51 48.23
CA LYS A 131 4.79 -25.32 49.40
C LYS A 131 6.12 -24.71 48.94
N PRO A 132 6.67 -23.70 49.65
CA PRO A 132 8.01 -23.22 49.35
C PRO A 132 8.97 -24.40 49.55
N GLN A 133 9.48 -24.98 48.45
CA GLN A 133 10.59 -25.89 48.57
C GLN A 133 11.80 -25.08 49.05
N PRO A 134 12.55 -25.54 50.06
CA PRO A 134 13.82 -24.90 50.42
C PRO A 134 14.73 -24.95 49.19
N GLY A 135 15.03 -23.78 48.61
CA GLY A 135 15.74 -23.62 47.33
C GLY A 135 14.90 -23.10 46.16
N ALA A 136 13.57 -23.04 46.27
CA ALA A 136 12.68 -22.52 45.21
C ALA A 136 12.63 -20.98 45.13
N GLU A 137 13.23 -20.25 46.06
CA GLU A 137 13.43 -18.80 45.89
C GLU A 137 14.37 -18.48 44.72
N ALA A 138 15.23 -19.43 44.34
CA ALA A 138 16.07 -19.32 43.15
C ALA A 138 15.41 -19.84 41.85
N ALA A 139 14.24 -20.50 41.94
CA ALA A 139 13.66 -21.23 40.80
C ALA A 139 12.17 -20.94 40.52
N SER A 140 11.46 -20.20 41.38
CA SER A 140 10.02 -19.97 41.25
C SER A 140 9.61 -18.49 41.09
N GLY A 141 10.57 -17.59 40.89
CA GLY A 141 10.30 -16.24 40.41
C GLY A 141 10.91 -16.14 39.03
N THR A 142 10.03 -16.18 38.02
CA THR A 142 10.30 -15.79 36.64
C THR A 142 11.20 -16.73 35.83
N ALA A 143 10.58 -17.46 34.89
CA ALA A 143 11.18 -17.47 33.56
C ALA A 143 11.04 -16.04 33.02
N ASP A 144 11.78 -15.11 33.64
CA ASP A 144 11.90 -13.72 33.22
C ASP A 144 12.71 -13.76 31.92
N PRO A 145 12.52 -12.78 31.04
CA PRO A 145 13.55 -12.43 30.07
C PRO A 145 14.94 -12.09 30.70
N GLU A 146 15.13 -12.23 32.02
CA GLU A 146 16.43 -12.16 32.72
C GLU A 146 17.17 -13.52 32.78
N LEU A 147 16.55 -14.63 32.36
CA LEU A 147 17.27 -15.87 32.08
C LEU A 147 18.12 -15.79 30.80
N ASP A 148 17.85 -14.81 29.94
CA ASP A 148 18.86 -14.26 29.07
C ASP A 148 19.85 -13.54 30.00
N GLY A 149 20.89 -14.27 30.43
CA GLY A 149 21.79 -13.86 31.51
C GLY A 149 22.32 -12.43 31.38
N PRO A 150 22.97 -11.88 32.42
CA PRO A 150 23.42 -10.48 32.47
C PRO A 150 24.12 -10.00 31.18
N ASP A 151 24.80 -10.90 30.47
CA ASP A 151 25.42 -10.68 29.17
C ASP A 151 24.45 -10.26 28.06
N GLN A 152 23.23 -10.81 27.99
CA GLN A 152 22.26 -10.45 26.96
C GLN A 152 21.58 -9.10 27.23
N ALA A 153 21.26 -8.82 28.50
CA ALA A 153 20.77 -7.51 28.91
C ALA A 153 21.86 -6.43 28.69
N ALA A 154 23.11 -6.71 29.07
CA ALA A 154 24.23 -5.81 28.81
C ALA A 154 24.49 -5.64 27.31
N HIS A 155 24.41 -6.72 26.52
CA HIS A 155 24.57 -6.66 25.06
C HIS A 155 23.46 -5.85 24.39
N THR A 156 22.20 -6.00 24.82
CA THR A 156 21.09 -5.22 24.26
C THR A 156 21.20 -3.74 24.59
N LEU A 157 21.61 -3.39 25.82
CA LEU A 157 21.89 -2.00 26.21
C LEU A 157 23.06 -1.41 25.42
N SER A 158 24.19 -2.12 25.37
CA SER A 158 25.37 -1.70 24.60
C SER A 158 25.02 -1.50 23.11
N ARG A 159 24.25 -2.42 22.52
CA ARG A 159 23.80 -2.30 21.13
C ARG A 159 22.90 -1.08 20.93
N ALA A 160 22.00 -0.79 21.87
CA ALA A 160 21.14 0.40 21.81
C ALA A 160 21.96 1.70 21.85
N GLU A 161 23.00 1.75 22.69
CA GLU A 161 23.93 2.89 22.76
C GLU A 161 24.71 3.09 21.46
N ILE A 162 25.24 2.00 20.89
CA ILE A 162 25.94 2.02 19.59
C ILE A 162 25.02 2.53 18.48
N LEU A 163 23.76 2.09 18.45
CA LEU A 163 22.78 2.55 17.45
C LEU A 163 22.46 4.04 17.63
N ARG A 164 22.34 4.51 18.88
CA ARG A 164 22.11 5.93 19.18
C ARG A 164 23.29 6.78 18.73
N ALA A 165 24.52 6.37 19.03
CA ALA A 165 25.73 7.06 18.61
C ALA A 165 25.87 7.10 17.08
N ASN A 166 25.66 5.97 16.39
CA ASN A 166 25.71 5.91 14.92
C ASN A 166 24.66 6.78 14.22
N ASN A 167 23.54 7.07 14.88
CA ASN A 167 22.49 7.93 14.33
C ASN A 167 22.81 9.44 14.42
N MET A 168 23.81 9.83 15.20
CA MET A 168 24.23 11.23 15.28
C MET A 168 24.82 11.73 13.95
N GLN A 169 24.67 13.02 13.66
CA GLN A 169 25.05 13.61 12.36
C GLN A 169 26.55 13.44 12.04
N GLY A 170 27.43 13.63 13.02
CA GLY A 170 28.88 13.46 12.86
C GLY A 170 29.25 12.05 12.40
N PRO A 171 28.91 11.00 13.18
CA PRO A 171 29.14 9.60 12.79
C PRO A 171 28.52 9.21 11.44
N ARG A 172 27.32 9.71 11.12
CA ARG A 172 26.71 9.47 9.79
C ARG A 172 27.54 10.03 8.64
N LEU A 173 28.10 11.24 8.81
CA LEU A 173 28.96 11.85 7.80
C LEU A 173 30.26 11.04 7.63
N CYS A 174 30.89 10.64 8.74
CA CYS A 174 32.06 9.78 8.70
C CYS A 174 31.78 8.45 7.98
N ASN A 175 30.66 7.80 8.29
CA ASN A 175 30.26 6.54 7.62
C ASN A 175 30.10 6.72 6.10
N ARG A 176 29.60 7.87 5.63
CA ARG A 176 29.51 8.17 4.20
C ARG A 176 30.89 8.32 3.55
N ILE A 177 31.82 8.98 4.22
CA ILE A 177 33.20 9.13 3.74
C ILE A 177 33.89 7.76 3.68
N ILE A 178 33.77 6.96 4.75
CA ILE A 178 34.33 5.60 4.81
C ILE A 178 33.78 4.75 3.66
N LEU A 179 32.47 4.81 3.40
CA LEU A 179 31.84 4.08 2.31
C LEU A 179 32.39 4.52 0.95
N ALA A 180 32.50 5.82 0.72
CA ALA A 180 33.08 6.34 -0.52
C ALA A 180 34.53 5.86 -0.71
N SER A 181 35.36 5.95 0.33
CA SER A 181 36.74 5.47 0.30
C SER A 181 36.84 3.97 0.00
N LYS A 182 35.95 3.15 0.59
CA LYS A 182 35.86 1.72 0.27
C LYS A 182 35.52 1.47 -1.20
N CYS A 183 34.54 2.20 -1.73
CA CYS A 183 34.17 2.08 -3.14
C CYS A 183 35.30 2.51 -4.08
N HIS A 184 36.06 3.55 -3.74
CA HIS A 184 37.22 3.99 -4.51
C HIS A 184 38.32 2.93 -4.51
N ALA A 185 38.69 2.40 -3.34
CA ALA A 185 39.71 1.35 -3.24
C ALA A 185 39.36 0.10 -4.07
N ILE A 186 38.10 -0.34 -4.02
CA ILE A 186 37.64 -1.50 -4.80
C ILE A 186 37.68 -1.18 -6.29
N ARG A 187 37.23 0.02 -6.69
CA ARG A 187 37.25 0.43 -8.10
C ARG A 187 38.67 0.48 -8.66
N ASP A 188 39.61 1.01 -7.91
CA ASP A 188 41.00 1.12 -8.35
C ASP A 188 41.62 -0.27 -8.52
N ALA A 189 41.34 -1.20 -7.60
CA ALA A 189 41.74 -2.60 -7.73
C ALA A 189 41.11 -3.25 -8.99
N GLN A 190 39.81 -3.06 -9.24
CA GLN A 190 39.14 -3.60 -10.42
C GLN A 190 39.68 -3.02 -11.74
N ILE A 191 40.05 -1.75 -11.76
CA ILE A 191 40.69 -1.13 -12.93
C ILE A 191 42.05 -1.78 -13.17
N SER A 192 42.87 -1.94 -12.13
CA SER A 192 44.17 -2.60 -12.25
C SER A 192 44.06 -4.06 -12.72
N GLU A 193 43.06 -4.79 -12.23
CA GLU A 193 42.79 -6.17 -12.61
C GLU A 193 42.34 -6.26 -14.07
N LYS A 194 41.43 -5.38 -14.49
CA LYS A 194 40.98 -5.30 -15.89
C LYS A 194 42.13 -5.01 -16.84
N ASP A 195 43.05 -4.12 -16.47
CA ASP A 195 44.20 -3.78 -17.31
C ASP A 195 45.23 -4.93 -17.35
N LEU A 196 45.36 -5.71 -16.28
CA LEU A 196 46.17 -6.92 -16.26
C LEU A 196 45.58 -7.99 -17.19
N ILE A 197 44.29 -8.28 -17.06
CA ILE A 197 43.58 -9.28 -17.88
C ILE A 197 43.70 -8.96 -19.37
N LYS A 198 43.56 -7.69 -19.76
CA LYS A 198 43.75 -7.27 -21.15
C LYS A 198 45.15 -7.58 -21.68
N LYS A 199 46.19 -7.31 -20.88
CA LYS A 199 47.57 -7.61 -21.29
C LYS A 199 47.78 -9.11 -21.49
N GLU A 200 47.26 -9.93 -20.57
CA GLU A 200 47.33 -11.39 -20.68
C GLU A 200 46.60 -11.92 -21.92
N LEU A 201 45.42 -11.36 -22.25
CA LEU A 201 44.68 -11.70 -23.47
C LEU A 201 45.43 -11.29 -24.74
N ASP A 202 45.98 -10.07 -24.78
CA ASP A 202 46.75 -9.57 -25.92
C ASP A 202 48.04 -10.38 -26.14
N GLU A 203 48.63 -10.93 -25.08
CA GLU A 203 49.79 -11.83 -25.14
C GLU A 203 49.41 -13.21 -25.68
N GLU A 204 48.27 -13.76 -25.24
CA GLU A 204 47.78 -15.05 -25.70
C GLU A 204 47.33 -15.00 -27.18
N GLU A 205 46.70 -13.91 -27.64
CA GLU A 205 46.32 -13.73 -29.06
C GLU A 205 47.53 -13.67 -30.00
N LYS A 206 48.70 -13.26 -29.50
CA LYS A 206 49.94 -13.20 -30.29
C LYS A 206 50.69 -14.54 -30.34
N ARG A 207 50.31 -15.48 -29.48
CA ARG A 207 50.99 -16.78 -29.31
C ARG A 207 50.44 -17.84 -30.26
#